data_AF-A0A9D8BWR9-F1
#
_entry.id   AF-A0A9D8BWR9-F1
#
_cell.length_a   1.000
_cell.length_b   1.000
_cell.length_c   1.000
_cell.angle_alpha   90.00
_cell.angle_beta   90.00
_cell.angle_gamma   90.00
#
_symmetry.space_group_name_H-M   'P 1'
#
loop_
_entity.id
_entity.type
_entity.pdbx_description
1 polymer ?
#
loop_
_entity_poly.entity_id
_entity_poly.type
_entity_poly.pdbx_seq_one_letter_code
_entity_poly.pdbx_strand_id
1 'polypeptide(L)'
;MTTQWLAPNFDAIDETLIKQPWAVWRAEPDKARPGKYKKAPRCPRTDKHISVNSCDQWSSFEAVKTAFNAKKHTGIGILLTGNELIGIDIDNRRELLLNRPELVAWIADVIASGTYIEQSPSGNGLRIFVKGTLPQGCNNKRGNLEIYDNLRFLTITGHLVRSIEEIEP
;
A
#
# COMPACT_ATOMS: atom_id res chain seq x y z
N MET A 1 20.71 -6.69 10.37
CA MET A 1 19.68 -7.36 9.55
C MET A 1 19.25 -6.40 8.47
N THR A 2 19.56 -6.68 7.22
CA THR A 2 19.10 -5.88 6.07
C THR A 2 17.58 -6.06 5.96
N THR A 3 16.81 -4.98 6.03
CA THR A 3 15.36 -5.05 5.80
C THR A 3 15.14 -5.51 4.35
N GLN A 4 14.68 -6.75 4.17
CA GLN A 4 14.28 -7.27 2.87
C GLN A 4 12.86 -6.80 2.58
N TRP A 5 12.68 -6.14 1.45
CA TRP A 5 11.38 -5.68 0.98
C TRP A 5 10.84 -6.67 -0.04
N LEU A 6 9.52 -6.91 -0.02
CA LEU A 6 8.86 -7.70 -1.06
C LEU A 6 9.00 -6.98 -2.41
N ALA A 7 9.57 -7.67 -3.39
CA ALA A 7 9.59 -7.20 -4.76
C ALA A 7 8.16 -7.25 -5.34
N PRO A 8 7.68 -6.21 -6.05
CA PRO A 8 6.34 -6.21 -6.63
C PRO A 8 6.11 -7.38 -7.59
N ASN A 9 4.98 -8.07 -7.42
CA ASN A 9 4.42 -9.03 -8.36
C ASN A 9 3.42 -8.30 -9.28
N PHE A 10 3.90 -7.85 -10.44
CA PHE A 10 3.09 -7.05 -11.36
C PHE A 10 1.88 -7.79 -11.94
N ASP A 11 1.96 -9.12 -12.07
CA ASP A 11 0.94 -9.92 -12.75
C ASP A 11 -0.30 -10.17 -11.88
N ALA A 12 -0.20 -9.89 -10.58
CA ALA A 12 -1.28 -10.07 -9.61
C ALA A 12 -2.00 -8.75 -9.24
N ILE A 13 -1.59 -7.62 -9.82
CA ILE A 13 -2.17 -6.31 -9.51
C ILE A 13 -3.49 -6.14 -10.27
N ASP A 14 -4.55 -5.82 -9.53
CA ASP A 14 -5.90 -5.70 -10.07
C ASP A 14 -6.08 -4.48 -10.99
N GLU A 15 -6.96 -4.61 -11.98
CA GLU A 15 -7.24 -3.58 -12.99
C GLU A 15 -7.71 -2.25 -12.37
N THR A 16 -8.43 -2.30 -11.24
CA THR A 16 -8.88 -1.09 -10.53
C THR A 16 -7.71 -0.27 -9.98
N LEU A 17 -6.61 -0.94 -9.60
CA LEU A 17 -5.38 -0.31 -9.14
C LEU A 17 -4.53 0.19 -10.31
N ILE A 18 -4.50 -0.56 -11.42
CA ILE A 18 -3.76 -0.17 -12.64
C ILE A 18 -4.21 1.21 -13.15
N LYS A 19 -5.50 1.53 -13.00
CA LYS A 19 -6.10 2.82 -13.43
C LYS A 19 -5.71 4.03 -12.56
N GLN A 20 -5.04 3.81 -11.43
CA GLN A 20 -4.66 4.88 -10.51
C GLN A 20 -3.38 5.59 -10.97
N PRO A 21 -3.07 6.79 -10.46
CA PRO A 21 -1.77 7.41 -10.67
C PRO A 21 -0.68 6.69 -9.87
N TRP A 22 0.41 6.31 -10.54
CA TRP A 22 1.48 5.49 -9.98
C TRP A 22 2.78 6.26 -9.72
N ALA A 23 3.54 5.76 -8.75
CA ALA A 23 4.91 6.15 -8.47
C ALA A 23 5.76 4.94 -8.09
N VAL A 24 7.08 5.07 -8.28
CA VAL A 24 8.07 4.20 -7.63
C VAL A 24 8.43 4.81 -6.28
N TRP A 25 9.00 4.05 -5.35
CA TRP A 25 9.46 4.59 -4.06
C TRP A 25 10.81 4.03 -3.63
N ARG A 26 11.51 4.77 -2.76
CA ARG A 26 12.75 4.34 -2.11
C ARG A 26 12.57 4.26 -0.61
N ALA A 27 13.14 3.23 0.00
CA ALA A 27 13.31 3.15 1.44
C ALA A 27 14.36 4.18 1.88
N GLU A 28 13.95 5.14 2.70
CA GLU A 28 14.83 6.17 3.25
C GLU A 28 14.81 6.09 4.77
N PRO A 29 15.95 6.07 5.47
CA PRO A 29 15.98 6.06 6.92
C PRO A 29 15.14 7.20 7.51
N ASP A 30 14.25 6.86 8.44
CA ASP A 30 13.45 7.85 9.14
C ASP A 30 14.26 8.47 10.28
N LYS A 31 14.77 9.69 10.06
CA LYS A 31 15.55 10.43 11.06
C LYS A 31 14.83 10.61 12.39
N ALA A 32 13.49 10.64 12.39
CA ALA A 32 12.69 10.78 13.60
C ALA A 32 12.42 9.46 14.32
N ARG A 33 12.61 8.31 13.64
CA ARG A 33 12.31 6.97 14.16
C ARG A 33 13.47 6.03 13.80
N PRO A 34 14.54 6.00 14.61
CA PRO A 34 15.70 5.14 14.36
C PRO A 34 15.30 3.68 14.08
N GLY A 35 15.85 3.11 13.02
CA GLY A 35 15.53 1.74 12.58
C GLY A 35 14.24 1.61 11.74
N LYS A 36 13.48 2.69 11.53
CA LYS A 36 12.34 2.72 10.59
C LYS A 36 12.76 3.39 9.28
N TYR A 37 12.01 3.09 8.22
CA TYR A 37 12.20 3.66 6.89
C TYR A 37 10.92 4.33 6.41
N LYS A 38 11.07 5.51 5.82
CA LYS A 38 10.03 6.15 5.00
C LYS A 38 10.00 5.48 3.63
N LYS A 39 8.81 5.28 3.09
CA LYS A 39 8.58 4.78 1.74
C LYS A 39 8.38 5.99 0.83
N ALA A 40 9.47 6.64 0.45
CA ALA A 40 9.44 7.96 -0.19
C ALA A 40 9.10 7.84 -1.68
N PRO A 41 7.93 8.36 -2.14
CA PRO A 41 7.53 8.27 -3.53
C PRO A 41 8.41 9.16 -4.43
N ARG A 42 8.70 8.65 -5.63
CA ARG A 42 9.55 9.24 -6.65
C ARG A 42 8.86 9.19 -8.00
N CYS A 43 9.06 10.24 -8.80
CA CYS A 43 8.59 10.27 -10.19
C CYS A 43 9.34 9.20 -10.99
N PRO A 44 8.67 8.25 -11.66
CA PRO A 44 9.36 7.19 -12.41
C PRO A 44 10.18 7.73 -13.60
N ARG A 45 9.85 8.93 -14.10
CA ARG A 45 10.54 9.57 -15.23
C ARG A 45 11.80 10.34 -14.81
N THR A 46 11.77 11.00 -13.65
CA THR A 46 12.82 11.95 -13.23
C THR A 46 13.55 11.56 -11.95
N ASP A 47 13.06 10.54 -11.24
CA ASP A 47 13.57 10.07 -9.94
C ASP A 47 13.52 11.11 -8.80
N LYS A 48 12.90 12.26 -9.03
CA LYS A 48 12.70 13.31 -8.02
C LYS A 48 11.60 12.92 -7.03
N HIS A 49 11.68 13.45 -5.80
CA HIS A 49 10.58 13.37 -4.83
C HIS A 49 9.32 13.97 -5.45
N ILE A 50 8.18 13.34 -5.14
CA ILE A 50 6.88 13.84 -5.59
C ILE A 50 5.97 14.09 -4.40
N SER A 51 5.09 15.07 -4.58
CA SER A 51 4.05 15.40 -3.60
C SER A 51 2.74 14.72 -3.97
N VAL A 52 1.97 14.32 -2.96
CA VAL A 52 0.58 13.86 -3.14
C VAL A 52 -0.33 14.97 -3.70
N ASN A 53 0.09 16.23 -3.59
CA ASN A 53 -0.65 17.39 -4.12
C ASN A 53 -0.28 17.74 -5.57
N SER A 54 0.65 17.03 -6.21
CA SER A 54 1.17 17.35 -7.54
C SER A 54 0.87 16.23 -8.54
N CYS A 55 -0.36 16.21 -9.08
CA CYS A 55 -0.87 15.13 -9.93
C CYS A 55 -0.04 14.89 -11.19
N ASP A 56 0.64 15.91 -11.73
CA ASP A 56 1.47 15.85 -12.93
C ASP A 56 2.75 15.01 -12.77
N GLN A 57 3.22 14.83 -11.54
CA GLN A 57 4.44 14.09 -11.23
C GLN A 57 4.23 12.57 -11.17
N TRP A 58 2.97 12.13 -11.14
CA TRP A 58 2.58 10.72 -11.15
C TRP A 58 2.59 10.17 -12.58
N SER A 59 2.40 8.86 -12.71
CA SER A 59 2.60 8.15 -13.98
C SER A 59 1.64 6.98 -14.16
N SER A 60 1.75 6.33 -15.32
CA SER A 60 1.02 5.09 -15.60
C SER A 60 1.69 3.89 -14.93
N PHE A 61 0.93 2.80 -14.82
CA PHE A 61 1.41 1.49 -14.38
C PHE A 61 2.62 1.01 -15.20
N GLU A 62 2.57 1.13 -16.53
CA GLU A 62 3.66 0.71 -17.42
C GLU A 62 4.95 1.52 -17.20
N ALA A 63 4.82 2.82 -16.93
CA ALA A 63 5.96 3.67 -16.64
C ALA A 63 6.65 3.26 -15.32
N VAL A 64 5.88 2.92 -14.27
CA VAL A 64 6.48 2.44 -13.02
C VAL A 64 7.03 1.03 -13.13
N LYS A 65 6.41 0.13 -13.90
CA LYS A 65 6.94 -1.21 -14.19
C LYS A 65 8.30 -1.12 -14.86
N THR A 66 8.42 -0.26 -15.88
CA THR A 66 9.68 0.02 -16.57
C THR A 66 10.73 0.61 -15.63
N ALA A 67 10.36 1.65 -14.85
CA ALA A 67 11.28 2.31 -13.93
C ALA A 67 11.77 1.38 -12.81
N PHE A 68 10.88 0.57 -12.23
CA PHE A 68 11.22 -0.41 -11.20
C PHE A 68 12.19 -1.48 -11.74
N ASN A 69 11.97 -1.97 -12.95
CA ASN A 69 12.82 -2.97 -13.60
C ASN A 69 14.24 -2.45 -13.91
N ALA A 70 14.47 -1.14 -13.89
CA ALA A 70 15.82 -0.56 -13.91
C ALA A 70 16.60 -0.76 -12.59
N LYS A 71 15.99 -1.39 -11.58
CA LYS A 71 16.58 -1.78 -10.28
C LYS A 71 17.14 -0.62 -9.44
N LYS A 72 16.50 0.55 -9.52
CA LYS A 72 16.90 1.77 -8.76
C LYS A 72 15.94 2.11 -7.61
N HIS A 73 14.89 1.33 -7.42
CA HIS A 73 13.79 1.64 -6.51
C HIS A 73 13.48 0.45 -5.62
N THR A 74 12.89 0.71 -4.45
CA THR A 74 12.54 -0.34 -3.48
C THR A 74 11.20 -0.98 -3.81
N GLY A 75 10.25 -0.22 -4.37
CA GLY A 75 8.95 -0.75 -4.78
C GLY A 75 8.11 0.26 -5.54
N ILE A 76 6.82 -0.02 -5.64
CA ILE A 76 5.81 0.79 -6.34
C ILE A 76 4.65 1.16 -5.42
N GLY A 77 3.81 2.08 -5.85
CA GLY A 77 2.56 2.41 -5.18
C GLY A 77 1.71 3.38 -5.99
N ILE A 78 0.51 3.63 -5.47
CA ILE A 78 -0.51 4.47 -6.09
C ILE A 78 -0.82 5.69 -5.23
N LEU A 79 -1.30 6.75 -5.87
CA LEU A 79 -1.97 7.87 -5.21
C LEU A 79 -3.48 7.60 -5.20
N LEU A 80 -4.11 7.67 -4.03
CA LEU A 80 -5.55 7.81 -3.95
C LEU A 80 -5.94 9.26 -4.27
N THR A 81 -6.90 9.44 -5.19
CA THR A 81 -7.31 10.76 -5.70
C THR A 81 -8.78 11.09 -5.48
N GLY A 82 -9.49 10.37 -4.59
CA GLY A 82 -10.92 10.57 -4.37
C GLY A 82 -11.82 10.00 -5.48
N ASN A 83 -11.29 9.09 -6.30
CA ASN A 83 -11.96 8.47 -7.45
C ASN A 83 -12.59 7.11 -7.09
N GLU A 84 -13.42 7.10 -6.05
CA GLU A 84 -14.17 5.92 -5.61
C GLU A 84 -13.30 4.71 -5.22
N LEU A 85 -12.07 4.96 -4.77
CA LEU A 85 -11.18 3.93 -4.25
C LEU A 85 -10.77 4.26 -2.81
N ILE A 86 -11.14 3.39 -1.88
CA ILE A 86 -10.70 3.42 -0.50
C ILE A 86 -9.53 2.46 -0.35
N GLY A 87 -8.43 2.94 0.23
CA GLY A 87 -7.33 2.13 0.71
C GLY A 87 -7.31 2.03 2.23
N ILE A 88 -7.25 0.81 2.73
CA ILE A 88 -7.11 0.50 4.16
C ILE A 88 -5.69 0.00 4.38
N ASP A 89 -5.00 0.62 5.34
CA ASP A 89 -3.63 0.31 5.73
C ASP A 89 -3.63 -0.32 7.13
N ILE A 90 -3.13 -1.54 7.22
CA ILE A 90 -2.92 -2.24 8.48
C ILE A 90 -1.43 -2.41 8.70
N ASP A 91 -0.90 -1.71 9.69
CA ASP A 91 0.48 -1.87 10.14
C ASP A 91 0.58 -2.87 11.29
N ASN A 92 1.75 -3.51 11.43
CA ASN A 92 2.04 -4.49 12.48
C ASN A 92 0.89 -5.49 12.73
N ARG A 93 0.45 -6.19 11.68
CA ARG A 93 -0.77 -6.99 11.69
C ARG A 93 -0.81 -7.99 12.84
N ARG A 94 0.33 -8.61 13.18
CA ARG A 94 0.41 -9.60 14.27
C ARG A 94 -0.01 -9.01 15.62
N GLU A 95 0.51 -7.84 15.95
CA GLU A 95 0.13 -7.14 17.19
C GLU A 95 -1.33 -6.69 17.14
N LEU A 96 -1.77 -6.16 15.99
CA LEU A 96 -3.14 -5.69 15.85
C LEU A 96 -4.15 -6.84 16.02
N LEU A 97 -3.94 -7.97 15.35
CA LEU A 97 -4.83 -9.13 15.40
C LEU A 97 -4.83 -9.79 16.78
N LEU A 98 -3.69 -9.82 17.48
CA LEU A 98 -3.63 -10.32 18.86
C LEU A 98 -4.48 -9.46 19.82
N ASN A 99 -4.42 -8.14 19.66
CA ASN A 99 -5.15 -7.20 20.51
C ASN A 99 -6.62 -7.01 20.10
N ARG A 100 -6.97 -7.36 18.85
CA ARG A 100 -8.29 -7.14 18.23
C ARG A 100 -8.69 -8.38 17.40
N PRO A 101 -8.98 -9.53 18.06
CA PRO A 101 -9.26 -10.79 17.38
C PRO A 101 -10.48 -10.73 16.47
N GLU A 102 -11.42 -9.79 16.70
CA GLU A 102 -12.56 -9.58 15.81
C GLU A 102 -12.16 -9.14 14.39
N LEU A 103 -10.96 -8.58 14.21
CA LEU A 103 -10.43 -8.24 12.90
C LEU A 103 -10.05 -9.47 12.08
N VAL A 104 -9.80 -10.62 12.71
CA VAL A 104 -9.52 -11.88 11.98
C VAL A 104 -10.74 -12.29 11.18
N ALA A 105 -11.92 -12.30 11.82
CA ALA A 105 -13.19 -12.60 11.14
C ALA A 105 -13.48 -11.60 10.02
N TRP A 106 -13.28 -10.30 10.27
CA TRP A 106 -13.47 -9.27 9.24
C TRP A 106 -12.52 -9.44 8.05
N ILE A 107 -11.25 -9.78 8.27
CA ILE A 107 -10.31 -10.06 7.17
C ILE A 107 -10.73 -11.34 6.43
N ALA A 108 -11.24 -12.35 7.13
CA ALA A 108 -11.73 -13.57 6.49
C ALA A 108 -12.90 -13.26 5.54
N ASP A 109 -13.82 -12.38 5.97
CA ASP A 109 -14.92 -11.90 5.12
C ASP A 109 -14.41 -11.10 3.92
N VAL A 110 -13.40 -10.24 4.09
CA VAL A 110 -12.73 -9.49 3.01
C VAL A 110 -12.13 -10.45 1.97
N ILE A 111 -11.43 -11.49 2.42
CA ILE A 111 -10.86 -12.52 1.55
C ILE A 111 -11.98 -13.28 0.82
N ALA A 112 -13.00 -13.73 1.55
CA ALA A 112 -14.13 -14.48 1.00
C ALA A 112 -14.94 -13.69 -0.02
N SER A 113 -15.02 -12.36 0.13
CA SER A 113 -15.72 -11.49 -0.83
C SER A 113 -14.94 -11.30 -2.14
N GLY A 114 -13.69 -11.78 -2.23
CA GLY A 114 -12.80 -11.49 -3.35
C GLY A 114 -12.29 -10.06 -3.39
N THR A 115 -12.33 -9.33 -2.27
CA THR A 115 -11.75 -7.98 -2.19
C THR A 115 -10.23 -8.05 -2.35
N TYR A 116 -9.64 -7.07 -3.03
CA TYR A 116 -8.19 -7.00 -3.15
C TYR A 116 -7.55 -6.76 -1.78
N ILE A 117 -6.73 -7.71 -1.36
CA ILE A 117 -5.92 -7.65 -0.15
C ILE A 117 -4.52 -8.19 -0.45
N GLU A 118 -3.49 -7.48 -0.02
CA GLU A 118 -2.09 -7.87 -0.20
C GLU A 118 -1.25 -7.66 1.05
N GLN A 119 -0.10 -8.32 1.10
CA GLN A 119 0.93 -8.05 2.09
C GLN A 119 1.63 -6.71 1.80
N SER A 120 1.88 -5.92 2.84
CA SER A 120 2.65 -4.69 2.71
C SER A 120 4.13 -4.99 2.39
N PRO A 121 4.93 -4.02 1.88
CA PRO A 121 6.30 -4.28 1.44
C PRO A 121 7.23 -4.87 2.50
N SER A 122 6.99 -4.62 3.79
CA SER A 122 7.79 -5.19 4.88
C SER A 122 7.35 -6.59 5.31
N GLY A 123 6.29 -7.14 4.71
CA GLY A 123 5.70 -8.43 5.07
C GLY A 123 4.94 -8.45 6.40
N ASN A 124 4.88 -7.33 7.14
CA ASN A 124 4.26 -7.25 8.48
C ASN A 124 2.95 -6.44 8.52
N GLY A 125 2.46 -5.97 7.37
CA GLY A 125 1.20 -5.25 7.28
C GLY A 125 0.34 -5.78 6.14
N LEU A 126 -0.85 -5.21 5.99
CA LEU A 126 -1.79 -5.52 4.92
C LEU A 126 -2.23 -4.23 4.23
N ARG A 127 -2.53 -4.33 2.94
CA ARG A 127 -3.21 -3.28 2.18
C ARG A 127 -4.48 -3.88 1.61
N ILE A 128 -5.60 -3.22 1.85
CA ILE A 128 -6.90 -3.64 1.34
C ILE A 128 -7.46 -2.48 0.52
N PHE A 129 -8.01 -2.78 -0.65
CA PHE A 129 -8.58 -1.78 -1.54
C PHE A 129 -10.02 -2.13 -1.90
N VAL A 130 -10.94 -1.20 -1.65
CA VAL A 130 -12.37 -1.36 -1.91
C VAL A 130 -12.91 -0.19 -2.69
N LYS A 131 -13.90 -0.44 -3.55
CA LYS A 131 -14.62 0.62 -4.24
C LYS A 131 -15.53 1.35 -3.26
N GLY A 132 -15.52 2.68 -3.29
CA GLY A 132 -16.37 3.52 -2.45
C GLY A 132 -15.73 4.86 -2.10
N THR A 133 -16.42 5.62 -1.26
CA THR A 133 -15.97 6.93 -0.77
C THR A 133 -16.21 7.01 0.73
N LEU A 134 -15.32 7.69 1.47
CA LEU A 134 -15.53 7.86 2.90
C LEU A 134 -16.52 8.98 3.19
N PRO A 135 -17.38 8.83 4.20
CA PRO A 135 -18.18 9.95 4.70
C PRO A 135 -17.28 11.09 5.19
N GLN A 136 -17.70 12.33 4.94
CA GLN A 136 -16.99 13.51 5.40
C GLN A 136 -16.89 13.51 6.94
N GLY A 137 -15.70 13.83 7.46
CA GLY A 137 -15.47 13.93 8.90
C GLY A 137 -15.33 12.60 9.63
N CYS A 138 -15.20 11.47 8.91
CA CYS A 138 -14.91 10.20 9.55
C CYS A 138 -13.53 10.21 10.25
N ASN A 139 -13.46 9.63 11.45
CA ASN A 139 -12.18 9.35 12.07
C ASN A 139 -11.56 8.13 11.37
N ASN A 140 -10.55 8.40 10.57
CA ASN A 140 -9.97 7.46 9.62
C ASN A 140 -8.69 6.79 10.13
N LYS A 141 -8.38 6.91 11.43
CA LYS A 141 -7.23 6.27 12.06
C LYS A 141 -7.55 5.77 13.47
N ARG A 142 -7.24 4.51 13.74
CA ARG A 142 -7.29 3.89 15.07
C ARG A 142 -6.12 2.93 15.26
N GLY A 143 -5.14 3.34 16.05
CA GLY A 143 -3.94 2.54 16.29
C GLY A 143 -3.20 2.27 14.98
N ASN A 144 -3.04 0.99 14.65
CA ASN A 144 -2.36 0.53 13.42
C ASN A 144 -3.31 0.30 12.23
N LEU A 145 -4.57 0.71 12.32
CA LEU A 145 -5.53 0.67 11.22
C LEU A 145 -5.83 2.09 10.75
N GLU A 146 -5.57 2.36 9.48
CA GLU A 146 -5.81 3.65 8.84
C GLU A 146 -6.62 3.47 7.55
N ILE A 147 -7.49 4.41 7.23
CA ILE A 147 -8.39 4.36 6.07
C ILE A 147 -8.26 5.67 5.29
N TYR A 148 -8.18 5.59 3.97
CA TYR A 148 -7.98 6.73 3.10
C TYR A 148 -8.79 6.58 1.81
N ASP A 149 -9.33 7.67 1.29
CA ASP A 149 -9.93 7.72 -0.04
C ASP A 149 -9.32 8.79 -0.95
N ASN A 150 -8.48 9.69 -0.41
CA ASN A 150 -7.88 10.78 -1.16
C ASN A 150 -6.51 11.23 -0.59
N LEU A 151 -5.70 11.86 -1.44
CA LEU A 151 -4.40 12.49 -1.17
C LEU A 151 -3.43 11.63 -0.34
N ARG A 152 -3.46 10.31 -0.57
CA ARG A 152 -2.61 9.35 0.14
C ARG A 152 -1.89 8.44 -0.83
N PHE A 153 -0.56 8.39 -0.68
CA PHE A 153 0.25 7.36 -1.30
C PHE A 153 0.15 6.06 -0.50
N LEU A 154 -0.20 4.96 -1.17
CA LEU A 154 -0.16 3.62 -0.60
C LEU A 154 0.74 2.75 -1.48
N THR A 155 1.65 2.02 -0.84
CA THR A 155 2.51 1.07 -1.55
C THR A 155 1.72 -0.11 -2.04
N ILE A 156 2.10 -0.65 -3.19
CA ILE A 156 1.52 -1.84 -3.80
C ILE A 156 2.61 -2.91 -3.95
N THR A 157 2.28 -4.16 -3.67
CA THR A 157 3.19 -5.31 -3.79
C THR A 157 2.67 -6.38 -4.74
N GLY A 158 1.36 -6.54 -4.94
CA GLY A 158 0.80 -7.68 -5.70
C GLY A 158 0.96 -9.02 -5.00
N HIS A 159 1.43 -9.06 -3.74
CA HIS A 159 1.49 -10.29 -2.94
C HIS A 159 0.13 -10.51 -2.26
N LEU A 160 -0.82 -11.00 -3.05
CA LEU A 160 -2.19 -11.23 -2.62
C LEU A 160 -2.27 -12.15 -1.41
N VAL A 161 -3.14 -11.82 -0.46
CA VAL A 161 -3.50 -12.70 0.65
C VAL A 161 -4.72 -13.51 0.26
N ARG A 162 -4.60 -14.84 0.28
CA ARG A 162 -5.67 -15.75 -0.16
C ARG A 162 -6.34 -16.51 0.97
N SER A 163 -5.75 -16.52 2.15
CA SER A 163 -6.32 -17.19 3.32
C SER A 163 -5.84 -16.55 4.63
N ILE A 164 -6.51 -16.89 5.73
CA ILE A 164 -6.15 -16.38 7.06
C ILE A 164 -4.83 -16.98 7.54
N GLU A 165 -4.55 -18.23 7.17
CA GLU A 165 -3.32 -18.93 7.52
C GLU A 165 -2.06 -18.23 6.96
N GLU A 166 -2.18 -17.47 5.87
CA GLU A 166 -1.08 -16.68 5.30
C GLU A 166 -0.72 -15.43 6.12
N ILE A 167 -1.62 -14.99 6.99
CA ILE A 167 -1.45 -13.78 7.79
C ILE A 167 -1.41 -14.06 9.28
N GLU A 168 -1.81 -15.25 9.70
CA GLU A 168 -1.67 -15.74 11.06
C GLU A 168 -0.20 -15.95 11.46
N PRO A 169 0.11 -15.77 12.75
CA PRO A 169 1.46 -15.82 13.30
C PRO A 169 2.19 -17.16 13.28
#